data_AF-A0A5J4PTW6-F1
#
_entry.id   AF-A0A5J4PTW6-F1
#
_cell.length_a   1.000
_cell.length_b   1.000
_cell.length_c   1.000
_cell.angle_alpha   90.00
_cell.angle_beta   90.00
_cell.angle_gamma   90.00
#
_symmetry.space_group_name_H-M   'P 1'
#
loop_
_entity.id
_entity.type
_entity.pdbx_description
1 polymer ?
#
loop_
_entity_poly.entity_id
_entity_poly.type
_entity_poly.pdbx_seq_one_letter_code
_entity_poly.pdbx_strand_id
1 'polypeptide(L)'
;MFFDNGVENAKSLCAFIDSAEEDCGNILIHSMLGKNRSLLVAAVYLMTKFHWKAQDAILAVSTSRRTRMNPLFEEQLINFESSVPPLKITPSLIEDDITMRNTYFNKEMRLEISPPLPSTSLKVYLSSKITEILEKPIIKPFVQSDKINKLKSILKHPRKQRVFNPIKDVKGLEKQM
;
A
#
# COMPACT_ATOMS: atom_id res chain seq x y z
N MET A 1 -22.51 -10.40 -23.90
CA MET A 1 -21.43 -9.85 -23.06
C MET A 1 -21.44 -10.54 -21.69
N PHE A 2 -20.53 -10.19 -20.78
CA PHE A 2 -20.40 -10.88 -19.48
C PHE A 2 -21.59 -10.61 -18.54
N PHE A 3 -22.25 -9.46 -18.69
CA PHE A 3 -23.36 -9.00 -17.84
C PHE A 3 -24.75 -9.14 -18.49
N ASP A 4 -24.91 -9.96 -19.54
CA ASP A 4 -26.20 -10.13 -20.22
C ASP A 4 -27.26 -10.74 -19.27
N ASN A 5 -26.81 -11.60 -18.34
CA ASN A 5 -27.63 -12.16 -17.26
C ASN A 5 -27.67 -11.21 -16.03
N GLY A 6 -27.46 -9.91 -16.25
CA GLY A 6 -27.32 -8.92 -15.19
C GLY A 6 -26.25 -9.28 -14.16
N VAL A 7 -26.67 -9.34 -12.89
CA VAL A 7 -25.80 -9.55 -11.72
C VAL A 7 -25.53 -11.04 -11.43
N GLU A 8 -26.25 -11.98 -12.07
CA GLU A 8 -26.14 -13.41 -11.77
C GLU A 8 -24.73 -13.96 -12.05
N ASN A 9 -24.17 -13.66 -13.22
CA ASN A 9 -22.82 -14.07 -13.60
C ASN A 9 -21.75 -13.54 -12.63
N ALA A 10 -21.96 -12.37 -12.03
CA ALA A 10 -21.07 -11.81 -11.01
C ALA A 10 -21.18 -12.54 -9.66
N LYS A 11 -22.39 -12.93 -9.25
CA LYS A 11 -22.61 -13.75 -8.03
C LYS A 11 -21.99 -15.13 -8.16
N SER A 12 -22.26 -15.84 -9.26
CA SER A 12 -21.69 -17.16 -9.52
C SER A 12 -20.17 -17.13 -9.64
N LEU A 13 -19.61 -16.05 -10.21
CA LEU A 13 -18.17 -15.83 -10.23
C LEU A 13 -17.59 -15.68 -8.82
N CYS A 14 -18.22 -14.88 -7.95
CA CYS A 14 -17.72 -14.69 -6.59
C CYS A 14 -17.78 -15.99 -5.81
N ALA A 15 -18.93 -16.68 -5.76
CA ALA A 15 -19.06 -17.96 -5.07
C ALA A 15 -18.02 -19.00 -5.53
N PHE A 16 -17.70 -19.05 -6.83
CA PHE A 16 -16.62 -19.89 -7.35
C PHE A 16 -15.24 -19.48 -6.83
N ILE A 17 -14.90 -18.18 -6.89
CA ILE A 17 -13.62 -17.67 -6.38
C ILE A 17 -13.52 -17.88 -4.85
N ASP A 18 -14.59 -17.61 -4.11
CA ASP A 18 -14.68 -17.77 -2.65
C ASP A 18 -14.39 -19.23 -2.25
N SER A 19 -15.08 -20.20 -2.87
CA SER A 19 -14.83 -21.63 -2.62
C SER A 19 -13.39 -22.07 -2.94
N ALA A 20 -12.80 -21.53 -4.00
CA ALA A 20 -11.40 -21.81 -4.36
C ALA A 20 -10.39 -21.09 -3.45
N GLU A 21 -10.78 -20.00 -2.77
CA GLU A 21 -9.97 -19.29 -1.77
C GLU A 21 -9.96 -20.09 -0.46
N GLU A 22 -11.10 -20.67 -0.08
CA GLU A 22 -11.24 -21.58 1.07
C GLU A 22 -10.50 -22.91 0.87
N ASP A 23 -10.68 -23.58 -0.28
CA ASP A 23 -10.06 -24.89 -0.56
C ASP A 23 -8.55 -24.81 -0.87
N CYS A 24 -8.10 -23.80 -1.63
CA CYS A 24 -6.75 -23.75 -2.19
C CYS A 24 -5.89 -22.56 -1.71
N GLY A 25 -6.49 -21.55 -1.04
CA GLY A 25 -5.81 -20.35 -0.54
C GLY A 25 -5.26 -19.37 -1.59
N ASN A 26 -5.05 -19.79 -2.84
CA ASN A 26 -4.52 -18.97 -3.94
C ASN A 26 -5.17 -19.34 -5.28
N ILE A 27 -5.51 -18.34 -6.10
CA ILE A 27 -6.32 -18.51 -7.32
C ILE A 27 -5.65 -17.82 -8.51
N LEU A 28 -5.60 -18.50 -9.66
CA LEU A 28 -5.08 -17.96 -10.92
C LEU A 28 -6.21 -17.59 -11.90
N ILE A 29 -6.66 -16.34 -11.85
CA ILE A 29 -7.59 -15.79 -12.85
C ILE A 29 -6.83 -15.50 -14.15
N HIS A 30 -6.93 -16.39 -15.14
CA HIS A 30 -6.23 -16.26 -16.43
C HIS A 30 -7.16 -16.04 -17.63
N SER A 31 -6.57 -15.64 -18.75
CA SER A 31 -7.19 -15.62 -20.07
C SER A 31 -6.10 -15.73 -21.13
N MET A 32 -6.44 -16.02 -22.40
CA MET A 32 -5.48 -16.35 -23.47
C MET A 32 -4.28 -15.40 -23.63
N LEU A 33 -4.44 -14.09 -23.33
CA LEU A 33 -3.32 -13.13 -23.24
C LEU A 33 -3.11 -12.53 -21.83
N GLY A 34 -4.00 -12.82 -20.87
CA GLY A 34 -3.95 -12.22 -19.54
C GLY A 34 -4.22 -10.70 -19.47
N LYS A 35 -4.64 -10.06 -20.57
CA LYS A 35 -4.72 -8.58 -20.72
C LYS A 35 -6.13 -7.96 -20.68
N ASN A 36 -7.18 -8.73 -21.00
CA ASN A 36 -8.54 -8.21 -21.16
C ASN A 36 -9.54 -8.94 -20.25
N ARG A 37 -9.97 -10.15 -20.65
CA ARG A 37 -11.01 -10.92 -19.94
C ARG A 37 -10.67 -11.19 -18.47
N SER A 38 -9.42 -11.51 -18.16
CA SER A 38 -8.98 -11.74 -16.78
C SER A 38 -8.95 -10.48 -15.91
N LEU A 39 -8.72 -9.29 -16.48
CA LEU A 39 -8.81 -8.03 -15.73
C LEU A 39 -10.28 -7.67 -15.46
N LEU A 40 -11.17 -7.90 -16.42
CA LEU A 40 -12.62 -7.73 -16.22
C LEU A 40 -13.12 -8.62 -15.07
N VAL A 41 -12.80 -9.92 -15.12
CA VAL A 41 -13.20 -10.90 -14.09
C VAL A 41 -12.65 -10.51 -12.71
N ALA A 42 -11.37 -10.13 -12.61
CA ALA A 42 -10.79 -9.66 -11.35
C ALA A 42 -11.43 -8.36 -10.84
N ALA A 43 -11.79 -7.42 -11.73
CA ALA A 43 -12.48 -6.19 -11.34
C ALA A 43 -13.90 -6.46 -10.83
N VAL A 44 -14.67 -7.36 -11.46
CA VAL A 44 -16.00 -7.77 -10.98
C VAL A 44 -15.93 -8.34 -9.57
N TYR A 45 -14.93 -9.18 -9.27
CA TYR A 45 -14.72 -9.72 -7.92
C TYR A 45 -14.45 -8.61 -6.90
N LEU A 46 -13.57 -7.66 -7.22
CA LEU A 46 -13.27 -6.47 -6.38
C LEU A 46 -14.49 -5.55 -6.17
N MET A 47 -15.40 -5.48 -7.13
CA MET A 47 -16.65 -4.72 -6.99
C MET A 47 -17.73 -5.49 -6.19
N THR A 48 -17.73 -6.83 -6.23
CA THR A 48 -18.86 -7.65 -5.75
C THR A 48 -18.64 -8.22 -4.34
N LYS A 49 -17.51 -8.88 -4.05
CA LYS A 49 -17.15 -9.35 -2.69
C LYS A 49 -16.84 -8.17 -1.75
N PHE A 50 -16.53 -7.04 -2.35
CA PHE A 50 -15.62 -6.06 -1.79
C PHE A 50 -16.05 -4.61 -2.04
N HIS A 51 -17.18 -4.40 -2.72
CA HIS A 51 -17.87 -3.10 -2.88
C HIS A 51 -17.00 -1.93 -3.36
N TRP A 52 -15.94 -2.19 -4.12
CA TRP A 52 -15.17 -1.12 -4.76
C TRP A 52 -15.95 -0.53 -5.93
N LYS A 53 -15.72 0.77 -6.17
CA LYS A 53 -16.21 1.49 -7.35
C LYS A 53 -15.49 1.01 -8.60
N ALA A 54 -16.14 1.09 -9.76
CA ALA A 54 -15.56 0.60 -11.02
C ALA A 54 -14.21 1.27 -11.31
N GLN A 55 -14.09 2.58 -11.06
CA GLN A 55 -12.87 3.34 -11.31
C GLN A 55 -11.67 2.83 -10.49
N ASP A 56 -11.84 2.64 -9.17
CA ASP A 56 -10.77 2.15 -8.29
C ASP A 56 -10.44 0.67 -8.60
N ALA A 57 -11.45 -0.16 -8.93
CA ALA A 57 -11.23 -1.55 -9.35
C ALA A 57 -10.48 -1.68 -10.69
N ILE A 58 -10.87 -0.90 -11.71
CA ILE A 58 -10.20 -0.80 -13.02
C ILE A 58 -8.74 -0.36 -12.83
N LEU A 59 -8.50 0.68 -12.00
CA LEU A 59 -7.17 1.19 -11.72
C LEU A 59 -6.29 0.12 -11.04
N ALA A 60 -6.82 -0.59 -10.04
CA ALA A 60 -6.09 -1.64 -9.32
C ALA A 60 -5.68 -2.81 -10.24
N VAL A 61 -6.61 -3.38 -11.01
CA VAL A 61 -6.25 -4.52 -11.92
C VAL A 61 -5.31 -4.08 -13.03
N SER A 62 -5.47 -2.85 -13.54
CA SER A 62 -4.63 -2.30 -14.61
C SER A 62 -3.20 -2.00 -14.15
N THR A 63 -3.04 -1.43 -12.96
CA THR A 63 -1.72 -1.15 -12.37
C THR A 63 -1.01 -2.43 -11.95
N SER A 64 -1.72 -3.37 -11.30
CA SER A 64 -1.17 -4.67 -10.89
C SER A 64 -0.64 -5.48 -12.07
N ARG A 65 -1.36 -5.50 -13.21
CA ARG A 65 -0.90 -6.21 -14.42
C ARG A 65 0.08 -5.39 -15.28
N ARG A 66 0.20 -4.08 -15.04
CA ARG A 66 0.84 -3.07 -15.91
C ARG A 66 0.28 -3.11 -17.33
N THR A 67 -1.04 -3.04 -17.45
CA THR A 67 -1.78 -3.10 -18.73
C THR A 67 -3.12 -2.39 -18.55
N ARG A 68 -3.46 -1.43 -19.42
CA ARG A 68 -4.79 -0.80 -19.39
C ARG A 68 -5.86 -1.83 -19.80
N MET A 69 -7.00 -1.81 -19.14
CA MET A 69 -8.22 -2.51 -19.57
C MET A 69 -8.69 -2.01 -20.95
N ASN A 70 -9.50 -2.82 -21.64
CA ASN A 70 -10.24 -2.41 -22.83
C ASN A 70 -11.36 -1.42 -22.44
N PRO A 71 -11.51 -0.24 -23.07
CA PRO A 71 -12.60 0.70 -22.80
C PRO A 71 -14.01 0.08 -22.80
N LEU A 72 -14.29 -0.89 -23.67
CA LEU A 72 -15.58 -1.59 -23.71
C LEU A 72 -15.86 -2.41 -22.43
N PHE A 73 -14.82 -2.76 -21.67
CA PHE A 73 -14.93 -3.41 -20.35
C PHE A 73 -14.93 -2.37 -19.22
N GLU A 74 -14.26 -1.22 -19.39
CA GLU A 74 -14.38 -0.08 -18.48
C GLU A 74 -15.84 0.42 -18.44
N GLU A 75 -16.49 0.59 -19.59
CA GLU A 75 -17.92 0.93 -19.72
C GLU A 75 -18.85 -0.13 -19.11
N GLN A 76 -18.60 -1.42 -19.37
CA GLN A 76 -19.40 -2.50 -18.78
C GLN A 76 -19.34 -2.52 -17.26
N LEU A 77 -18.17 -2.21 -16.66
CA LEU A 77 -18.03 -2.13 -15.20
C LEU A 77 -18.75 -0.92 -14.60
N ILE A 78 -18.76 0.23 -15.29
CA ILE A 78 -19.53 1.42 -14.85
C ILE A 78 -21.04 1.16 -14.91
N ASN A 79 -21.51 0.47 -15.96
CA ASN A 79 -22.89 0.03 -16.06
C ASN A 79 -23.24 -1.01 -14.98
N PHE A 80 -22.31 -1.92 -14.67
CA PHE A 80 -22.46 -2.89 -13.58
C PHE A 80 -22.52 -2.22 -12.20
N GLU A 81 -21.69 -1.22 -11.91
CA GLU A 81 -21.74 -0.42 -10.68
C GLU A 81 -23.13 0.18 -10.45
N SER A 82 -23.76 0.68 -11.52
CA SER A 82 -25.12 1.23 -11.50
C SER A 82 -26.23 0.18 -11.29
N SER A 83 -25.92 -1.11 -11.47
CA SER A 83 -26.85 -2.24 -11.28
C SER A 83 -26.71 -2.95 -9.94
N VAL A 84 -25.60 -2.73 -9.22
CA VAL A 84 -25.33 -3.29 -7.90
C VAL A 84 -25.99 -2.40 -6.84
N PRO A 85 -26.73 -2.94 -5.87
CA PRO A 85 -27.33 -2.13 -4.81
C PRO A 85 -26.23 -1.45 -3.97
N PRO A 86 -26.39 -0.16 -3.60
CA PRO A 86 -25.38 0.56 -2.83
C PRO A 86 -25.17 -0.07 -1.46
N LEU A 87 -23.91 -0.16 -1.04
CA LEU A 87 -23.53 -0.76 0.23
C LEU A 87 -24.17 -0.03 1.41
N LYS A 88 -24.99 -0.74 2.18
CA LYS A 88 -25.52 -0.26 3.45
C LYS A 88 -24.54 -0.64 4.55
N ILE A 89 -23.80 0.35 5.04
CA ILE A 89 -22.85 0.15 6.16
C ILE A 89 -23.65 -0.25 7.41
N THR A 90 -23.49 -1.50 7.85
CA THR A 90 -24.00 -2.01 9.14
C THR A 90 -22.86 -2.03 10.16
N PRO A 91 -23.15 -1.97 11.49
CA PRO A 91 -22.11 -2.04 12.51
C PRO A 91 -21.23 -3.30 12.41
N SER A 92 -21.81 -4.45 12.04
CA SER A 92 -21.07 -5.70 11.83
C SER A 92 -20.03 -5.60 10.70
N LEU A 93 -20.40 -4.98 9.57
CA LEU A 93 -19.52 -4.84 8.42
C LEU A 93 -18.30 -3.97 8.73
N ILE A 94 -18.45 -3.00 9.64
CA ILE A 94 -17.35 -2.14 10.08
C ILE A 94 -16.25 -2.95 10.77
N GLU A 95 -16.58 -4.00 11.51
CA GLU A 95 -15.59 -4.84 12.21
C GLU A 95 -14.78 -5.70 11.22
N ASP A 96 -15.44 -6.26 10.20
CA ASP A 96 -14.80 -7.04 9.13
C ASP A 96 -13.94 -6.15 8.18
N ASP A 97 -14.44 -4.98 7.77
CA ASP A 97 -13.67 -4.06 6.89
C ASP A 97 -12.50 -3.38 7.63
N ILE A 98 -12.64 -3.02 8.93
CA ILE A 98 -11.53 -2.45 9.72
C ILE A 98 -10.36 -3.43 9.84
N THR A 99 -10.64 -4.72 10.04
CA THR A 99 -9.58 -5.72 10.19
C THR A 99 -8.88 -6.03 8.87
N MET A 100 -9.58 -5.94 7.73
CA MET A 100 -9.04 -6.32 6.43
C MET A 100 -8.48 -5.17 5.57
N ARG A 101 -8.95 -3.92 5.71
CA ARG A 101 -8.83 -2.92 4.62
C ARG A 101 -8.31 -1.54 5.00
N ASN A 102 -6.99 -1.48 5.11
CA ASN A 102 -6.26 -0.21 5.02
C ASN A 102 -6.44 0.48 3.64
N THR A 103 -6.37 1.81 3.62
CA THR A 103 -6.43 2.75 2.47
C THR A 103 -7.80 3.11 1.88
N TYR A 104 -8.65 2.17 1.41
CA TYR A 104 -9.90 2.56 0.71
C TYR A 104 -10.88 3.30 1.64
N PHE A 105 -11.29 2.70 2.76
CA PHE A 105 -12.21 3.32 3.72
C PHE A 105 -11.64 4.62 4.30
N ASN A 106 -10.33 4.68 4.54
CA ASN A 106 -9.65 5.87 5.06
C ASN A 106 -9.79 7.10 4.11
N LYS A 107 -9.79 6.87 2.79
CA LYS A 107 -9.96 7.90 1.74
C LYS A 107 -11.39 8.43 1.67
N GLU A 108 -12.39 7.56 1.85
CA GLU A 108 -13.81 7.90 1.70
C GLU A 108 -14.45 8.42 3.00
N MET A 109 -14.24 7.72 4.13
CA MET A 109 -14.85 8.05 5.43
C MET A 109 -14.17 9.20 6.18
N ARG A 110 -12.98 9.63 5.73
CA ARG A 110 -12.14 10.68 6.39
C ARG A 110 -11.93 10.45 7.90
N LEU A 111 -11.82 9.19 8.32
CA LEU A 111 -11.55 8.87 9.73
C LEU A 111 -10.19 9.44 10.15
N GLU A 112 -10.13 10.04 11.34
CA GLU A 112 -8.89 10.52 11.97
C GLU A 112 -8.03 9.32 12.40
N ILE A 113 -7.32 8.73 11.43
CA ILE A 113 -6.47 7.54 11.61
C ILE A 113 -5.27 7.81 12.54
N SER A 114 -4.88 9.08 12.67
CA SER A 114 -3.86 9.54 13.60
C SER A 114 -4.50 10.00 14.91
N PRO A 115 -4.01 9.57 16.09
CA PRO A 115 -4.38 10.21 17.35
C PRO A 115 -3.98 11.70 17.30
N PRO A 116 -4.70 12.60 18.00
CA PRO A 116 -4.43 14.03 17.99
C PRO A 116 -3.07 14.36 18.62
N LEU A 117 -2.04 14.36 17.78
CA LEU A 117 -0.67 14.71 18.15
C LEU A 117 -0.61 16.22 18.45
N PRO A 118 -0.04 16.64 19.60
CA PRO A 118 0.16 18.05 19.86
C PRO A 118 1.07 18.65 18.79
N SER A 119 0.71 19.83 18.28
CA SER A 119 1.35 20.45 17.11
C SER A 119 2.78 20.90 17.40
N THR A 120 3.73 19.98 17.22
CA THR A 120 5.16 20.29 17.31
C THR A 120 5.55 21.30 16.23
N SER A 121 6.22 22.39 16.62
CA SER A 121 6.75 23.43 15.72
C SER A 121 7.90 22.94 14.80
N LEU A 122 8.25 21.66 14.88
CA LEU A 122 9.23 20.98 14.04
C LEU A 122 8.70 20.81 12.60
N LYS A 123 9.00 21.78 11.74
CA LYS A 123 8.78 21.66 10.28
C LYS A 123 9.72 20.59 9.70
N VAL A 124 9.21 19.37 9.51
CA VAL A 124 9.96 18.27 8.87
C VAL A 124 9.97 18.47 7.35
N TYR A 125 11.08 19.00 6.83
CA TYR A 125 11.29 19.14 5.38
C TYR A 125 11.69 17.79 4.76
N LEU A 126 10.69 17.03 4.30
CA LEU A 126 10.90 15.77 3.58
C LEU A 126 11.42 16.02 2.15
N SER A 127 12.73 16.22 2.03
CA SER A 127 13.43 16.24 0.74
C SER A 127 13.42 14.84 0.10
N SER A 128 12.79 14.70 -1.06
CA SER A 128 12.82 13.47 -1.88
C SER A 128 14.10 13.34 -2.72
N LYS A 129 15.18 14.05 -2.37
CA LYS A 129 16.48 13.99 -3.06
C LYS A 129 17.54 13.32 -2.19
N ILE A 130 18.13 12.25 -2.73
CA ILE A 130 19.25 11.51 -2.13
C ILE A 130 20.55 12.28 -2.39
N THR A 131 21.04 13.03 -1.39
CA THR A 131 22.42 13.56 -1.35
C THR A 131 22.90 13.72 0.09
N GLU A 132 24.22 13.60 0.24
CA GLU A 132 25.02 13.38 1.44
C GLU A 132 24.80 14.37 2.61
N ILE A 133 25.00 13.86 3.84
CA ILE A 133 24.99 14.66 5.08
C ILE A 133 26.37 15.32 5.25
N LEU A 134 26.41 16.65 5.30
CA LEU A 134 27.60 17.43 5.64
C LEU A 134 27.36 18.18 6.96
N GLU A 135 28.31 18.10 7.89
CA GLU A 135 28.07 18.41 9.31
C GLU A 135 28.45 19.85 9.75
N LYS A 136 27.51 20.51 10.46
CA LYS A 136 27.73 21.55 11.52
C LYS A 136 28.33 22.91 11.06
N PRO A 137 28.41 23.94 11.94
CA PRO A 137 27.58 24.33 13.10
C PRO A 137 26.79 25.65 12.78
N ILE A 138 26.13 26.41 13.67
CA ILE A 138 25.87 26.37 15.12
C ILE A 138 24.32 26.42 15.34
N ILE A 139 23.58 27.10 16.25
CA ILE A 139 23.75 27.95 17.47
C ILE A 139 22.86 27.32 18.57
N LYS A 140 23.29 27.39 19.83
CA LYS A 140 22.44 27.23 21.05
C LYS A 140 22.36 28.60 21.74
N PRO A 141 21.25 29.01 22.39
CA PRO A 141 20.96 28.49 23.73
C PRO A 141 19.48 28.40 24.17
N PHE A 142 19.18 27.36 24.96
CA PHE A 142 18.67 27.59 26.32
C PHE A 142 19.16 26.46 27.24
N VAL A 143 19.22 26.72 28.55
CA VAL A 143 19.77 25.81 29.57
C VAL A 143 18.81 25.77 30.75
N GLN A 144 18.51 24.58 31.28
CA GLN A 144 18.14 24.46 32.68
C GLN A 144 18.38 23.06 33.26
N SER A 145 19.05 23.05 34.43
CA SER A 145 19.13 22.00 35.47
C SER A 145 19.48 20.56 35.06
N ASP A 146 20.65 20.11 35.53
CA ASP A 146 21.09 18.71 35.52
C ASP A 146 20.23 17.79 36.41
N LYS A 147 19.83 16.64 35.85
CA LYS A 147 19.80 15.37 36.59
C LYS A 147 20.50 14.29 35.77
N ILE A 148 21.65 13.83 36.28
CA ILE A 148 22.48 12.83 35.61
C ILE A 148 21.79 11.46 35.69
N ASN A 149 21.10 11.07 34.61
CA ASN A 149 20.71 9.68 34.36
C ASN A 149 21.31 9.23 33.02
N LYS A 150 22.43 8.51 33.08
CA LYS A 150 23.07 7.89 31.92
C LYS A 150 22.25 6.69 31.43
N LEU A 151 21.14 6.96 30.74
CA LEU A 151 20.44 5.96 29.93
C LEU A 151 21.38 5.46 28.83
N LYS A 152 22.03 4.32 29.09
CA LYS A 152 22.73 3.54 28.06
C LYS A 152 21.69 3.16 27.00
N SER A 153 21.96 3.40 25.71
CA SER A 153 21.05 2.95 24.66
C SER A 153 20.93 1.42 24.73
N ILE A 154 19.69 0.94 24.89
CA ILE A 154 19.39 -0.50 24.97
C ILE A 154 19.76 -1.17 23.64
N LEU A 155 19.47 -0.46 22.53
CA LEU A 155 20.05 -0.74 21.22
C LEU A 155 21.53 -0.34 21.19
N LYS A 156 22.40 -1.33 21.36
CA LYS A 156 23.77 -1.33 20.85
C LYS A 156 23.82 -2.20 19.60
N HIS A 157 23.79 -1.60 18.42
CA HIS A 157 24.12 -2.35 17.21
C HIS A 157 25.57 -2.85 17.29
N PRO A 158 25.86 -4.10 16.89
CA PRO A 158 27.23 -4.61 16.86
C PRO A 158 28.04 -3.77 15.87
N ARG A 159 29.08 -3.10 16.35
CA ARG A 159 30.04 -2.40 15.49
C ARG A 159 30.72 -3.46 14.62
N LYS A 160 30.46 -3.43 13.31
CA LYS A 160 31.22 -4.22 12.33
C LYS A 160 32.70 -3.89 12.53
N GLN A 161 33.51 -4.88 12.86
CA GLN A 161 34.96 -4.74 12.81
C GLN A 161 35.35 -4.37 11.37
N ARG A 162 36.27 -3.41 11.20
CA ARG A 162 36.83 -3.13 9.87
C ARG A 162 37.70 -4.32 9.48
N VAL A 163 37.21 -5.15 8.57
CA VAL A 163 38.05 -6.10 7.83
C VAL A 163 39.01 -5.27 6.98
N PHE A 164 40.31 -5.45 7.20
CA PHE A 164 41.37 -4.79 6.44
C PHE A 164 41.23 -5.09 4.94
N ASN A 165 41.38 -4.08 4.08
CA ASN A 165 41.13 -4.22 2.65
C ASN A 165 42.39 -3.82 1.86
N PRO A 166 43.32 -4.77 1.60
CA PRO A 166 44.67 -4.47 1.13
C PRO A 166 44.72 -3.74 -0.22
N ILE A 167 43.66 -3.81 -1.03
CA ILE A 167 43.58 -3.13 -2.33
C ILE A 167 43.28 -1.63 -2.18
N LYS A 168 42.60 -1.23 -1.09
CA LYS A 168 42.24 0.17 -0.83
C LYS A 168 43.20 0.86 0.12
N ASP A 169 43.64 0.16 1.16
CA ASP A 169 44.39 0.77 2.26
C ASP A 169 45.85 1.12 1.86
N VAL A 170 46.46 0.38 0.91
CA VAL A 170 47.82 0.67 0.40
C VAL A 170 47.90 2.03 -0.32
N LYS A 171 46.87 2.42 -1.08
CA LYS A 171 46.84 3.71 -1.80
C LYS A 171 46.73 4.94 -0.89
N GLY A 172 46.58 4.75 0.43
CA GLY A 172 46.70 5.81 1.43
C GLY A 172 48.12 6.02 1.96
N LEU A 173 49.01 5.03 1.85
CA LEU A 173 50.36 5.06 2.42
C LEU A 173 51.38 5.73 1.49
N GLU A 174 51.31 5.48 0.18
CA GLU A 174 52.18 6.09 -0.85
C GLU A 174 51.91 7.59 -1.09
N LYS A 175 51.19 8.26 -0.17
CA LYS A 175 50.86 9.69 -0.24
C LYS A 175 51.17 10.45 1.06
N GLN A 176 51.94 9.84 1.96
CA GLN A 176 52.45 10.43 3.21
C GLN A 176 53.95 10.15 3.43
N MET A 177 54.68 9.86 2.35
CA MET A 177 56.13 9.99 2.22
C MET A 177 56.44 10.90 1.03
#